data_AF-A0A9E3Y8U9-F1
#
_entry.id   AF-A0A9E3Y8U9-F1
#
_cell.length_a   1.000
_cell.length_b   1.000
_cell.length_c   1.000
_cell.angle_alpha   90.00
_cell.angle_beta   90.00
_cell.angle_gamma   90.00
#
_symmetry.space_group_name_H-M   'P 1'
#
loop_
_entity.id
_entity.type
_entity.pdbx_description
1 polymer ?
#
loop_
_entity_poly.entity_id
_entity_poly.type
_entity_poly.pdbx_seq_one_letter_code
_entity_poly.pdbx_strand_id
1 'polypeptide(L)'
;MPIDVDRYLERIRVEGPVGVDLDSLARLQRAHMTWVAFENLDVFHRVGVTVDPISNVAKIVDRGRGGWCFEVNGAFAELLTSIGFHVRLLGAAVLLDGPNDVVDHLTLEVRLDDSFLVDVGFGESFWRPLRLNTDAVQDGGAGQFALFPSPKGTTLTSVAADGGLVPQYRFKRVSLTMADFEAASQRLQSAAGGHWVDKPFATRLIDGGPRRVTLLKDRLKLHDGTDVQTVPVSADEWSTELDRWFHMRTESF
;
A
#
# COMPACT_ATOMS: atom_id res chain seq x y z
N MET A 1 -4.84 -2.20 23.07
CA MET A 1 -6.30 -2.43 22.99
C MET A 1 -6.60 -2.85 21.57
N PRO A 2 -7.54 -3.77 21.32
CA PRO A 2 -7.99 -4.05 19.97
C PRO A 2 -8.53 -2.77 19.33
N ILE A 3 -8.37 -2.65 18.02
CA ILE A 3 -8.86 -1.49 17.27
C ILE A 3 -10.38 -1.53 17.17
N ASP A 4 -10.98 -0.37 16.91
CA ASP A 4 -12.40 -0.27 16.56
C ASP A 4 -12.60 -0.66 15.08
N VAL A 5 -13.05 -1.90 14.85
CA VAL A 5 -13.25 -2.44 13.49
C VAL A 5 -14.31 -1.65 12.74
N ASP A 6 -15.41 -1.27 13.39
CA ASP A 6 -16.52 -0.57 12.75
C ASP A 6 -16.07 0.82 12.26
N ARG A 7 -15.34 1.57 13.09
CA ARG A 7 -14.76 2.86 12.66
C ARG A 7 -13.75 2.71 11.52
N TYR A 8 -12.99 1.62 11.48
CA TYR A 8 -12.11 1.36 10.34
C TYR A 8 -12.92 1.07 9.08
N LEU A 9 -13.93 0.20 9.15
CA LEU A 9 -14.79 -0.12 8.01
C LEU A 9 -15.50 1.14 7.48
N GLU A 10 -15.96 2.02 8.37
CA GLU A 10 -16.49 3.35 8.01
C GLU A 10 -15.43 4.20 7.28
N ARG A 11 -14.20 4.25 7.80
CA ARG A 11 -13.08 5.00 7.18
C ARG A 11 -12.80 4.54 5.75
N ILE A 12 -12.92 3.24 5.47
CA ILE A 12 -12.72 2.66 4.14
C ILE A 12 -14.02 2.43 3.37
N ARG A 13 -15.16 2.91 3.89
CA ARG A 13 -16.50 2.82 3.29
C ARG A 13 -16.89 1.40 2.85
N VAL A 14 -16.59 0.41 3.69
CA VAL A 14 -17.05 -0.96 3.49
C VAL A 14 -18.38 -1.14 4.20
N GLU A 15 -19.43 -1.34 3.41
CA GLU A 15 -20.78 -1.63 3.90
C GLU A 15 -21.07 -3.14 3.85
N GLY A 16 -22.00 -3.57 4.71
CA GLY A 16 -22.46 -4.96 4.76
C GLY A 16 -21.54 -5.90 5.53
N PRO A 17 -21.93 -7.18 5.65
CA PRO A 17 -21.22 -8.15 6.49
C PRO A 17 -19.83 -8.44 5.93
N VAL A 18 -18.84 -8.53 6.82
CA VAL A 18 -17.46 -8.92 6.51
C VAL A 18 -17.21 -10.27 7.19
N GLY A 19 -16.78 -11.26 6.40
CA GLY A 19 -16.40 -12.60 6.85
C GLY A 19 -14.91 -12.86 6.72
N VAL A 20 -14.48 -14.03 7.19
CA VAL A 20 -13.11 -14.55 6.98
C VAL A 20 -13.09 -15.39 5.71
N ASP A 21 -13.23 -14.72 4.57
CA ASP A 21 -13.28 -15.31 3.23
C ASP A 21 -12.57 -14.45 2.19
N LEU A 22 -12.36 -15.00 0.98
CA LEU A 22 -11.63 -14.33 -0.08
C LEU A 22 -12.37 -13.11 -0.65
N ASP A 23 -13.70 -13.14 -0.69
CA ASP A 23 -14.50 -12.01 -1.21
C ASP A 23 -14.38 -10.81 -0.28
N SER A 24 -14.53 -11.04 1.02
CA SER A 24 -14.32 -10.05 2.08
C SER A 24 -12.89 -9.51 2.04
N LEU A 25 -11.87 -10.37 1.94
CA LEU A 25 -10.47 -9.95 1.84
C LEU A 25 -10.21 -9.05 0.62
N ALA A 26 -10.73 -9.44 -0.55
CA ALA A 26 -10.59 -8.66 -1.77
C ALA A 26 -11.33 -7.31 -1.69
N ARG A 27 -12.53 -7.31 -1.10
CA ARG A 27 -13.31 -6.09 -0.89
C ARG A 27 -12.60 -5.13 0.06
N LEU A 28 -12.05 -5.64 1.16
CA LEU A 28 -11.28 -4.86 2.14
C LEU A 28 -10.01 -4.27 1.52
N GLN A 29 -9.21 -5.06 0.79
CA GLN A 29 -7.98 -4.57 0.15
C GLN A 29 -8.28 -3.44 -0.84
N ARG A 30 -9.24 -3.67 -1.75
CA ARG A 30 -9.66 -2.68 -2.73
C ARG A 30 -10.19 -1.40 -2.08
N ALA A 31 -11.04 -1.54 -1.06
CA ALA A 31 -11.61 -0.41 -0.35
C ALA A 31 -10.54 0.41 0.38
N HIS A 32 -9.60 -0.26 1.05
CA HIS A 32 -8.47 0.40 1.69
C HIS A 32 -7.63 1.19 0.68
N MET A 33 -7.24 0.58 -0.44
CA MET A 33 -6.49 1.26 -1.51
C MET A 33 -7.28 2.37 -2.22
N THR A 34 -8.61 2.35 -2.10
CA THR A 34 -9.48 3.41 -2.62
C THR A 34 -9.56 4.58 -1.65
N TRP A 35 -9.70 4.35 -0.34
CA TRP A 35 -10.02 5.41 0.61
C TRP A 35 -8.84 5.88 1.47
N VAL A 36 -7.77 5.10 1.56
CA VAL A 36 -6.55 5.43 2.29
C VAL A 36 -5.42 5.65 1.29
N ALA A 37 -4.82 6.84 1.35
CA ALA A 37 -3.73 7.19 0.46
C ALA A 37 -2.43 6.49 0.84
N PHE A 38 -1.68 6.05 -0.17
CA PHE A 38 -0.26 5.79 -0.02
C PHE A 38 0.50 7.10 -0.23
N GLU A 39 1.17 7.59 0.81
CA GLU A 39 1.74 8.95 0.87
C GLU A 39 2.97 9.02 1.80
N ASN A 40 3.78 10.07 1.66
CA ASN A 40 5.02 10.26 2.42
C ASN A 40 5.10 11.61 3.16
N LEU A 41 3.97 12.24 3.41
CA LEU A 41 3.89 13.65 3.77
C LEU A 41 4.41 13.94 5.18
N ASP A 42 4.26 13.03 6.16
CA ASP A 42 4.90 13.20 7.48
C ASP A 42 6.43 13.20 7.38
N VAL A 43 6.97 12.34 6.51
CA VAL A 43 8.41 12.28 6.24
C VAL A 43 8.85 13.55 5.51
N PHE A 44 8.11 13.98 4.50
CA PHE A 44 8.35 15.21 3.76
C PHE A 44 8.34 16.45 4.67
N HIS A 45 7.38 16.55 5.59
CA HIS A 45 7.24 17.64 6.56
C HIS A 45 8.12 17.51 7.82
N ARG A 46 8.96 16.47 7.91
CA ARG A 46 9.87 16.23 9.04
C ARG A 46 9.18 16.01 10.38
N VAL A 47 7.94 15.54 10.37
CA VAL A 47 7.18 15.13 11.55
C VAL A 47 7.71 13.81 12.12
N GLY A 48 8.18 12.94 11.22
CA GLY A 48 8.57 11.56 11.54
C GLY A 48 7.38 10.60 11.52
N VAL A 49 7.68 9.31 11.39
CA VAL A 49 6.67 8.24 11.35
C VAL A 49 7.08 7.07 12.24
N THR A 50 6.11 6.24 12.61
CA THR A 50 6.27 5.11 13.53
C THR A 50 5.84 3.80 12.87
N VAL A 51 6.41 2.68 13.32
CA VAL A 51 5.92 1.34 12.97
C VAL A 51 4.88 0.83 13.96
N ASP A 52 4.53 1.59 15.00
CA ASP A 52 3.52 1.20 15.99
C ASP A 52 2.13 1.09 15.33
N PRO A 53 1.55 -0.11 15.26
CA PRO A 53 0.34 -0.33 14.49
C PRO A 53 -0.88 0.41 15.05
N ILE A 54 -0.96 0.60 16.37
CA ILE A 54 -2.07 1.35 16.99
C ILE A 54 -2.01 2.83 16.64
N SER A 55 -0.82 3.43 16.69
CA SER A 55 -0.60 4.81 16.26
C SER A 55 -0.91 5.00 14.78
N ASN A 56 -0.58 4.01 13.95
CA ASN A 56 -0.87 4.01 12.51
C ASN A 56 -2.37 3.89 12.22
N VAL A 57 -3.10 3.09 13.00
CA VAL A 57 -4.57 3.03 12.92
C VAL A 57 -5.19 4.36 13.33
N ALA A 58 -4.74 4.98 14.42
CA ALA A 58 -5.24 6.29 14.82
C ALA A 58 -4.95 7.38 13.78
N LYS A 59 -3.77 7.33 13.14
CA LYS A 59 -3.44 8.20 12.00
C LYS A 59 -4.45 8.05 10.87
N ILE A 60 -4.66 6.81 10.41
CA ILE A 60 -5.47 6.53 9.22
C ILE A 60 -6.96 6.75 9.49
N VAL A 61 -7.46 6.24 10.63
CA VAL A 61 -8.89 6.21 10.97
C VAL A 61 -9.34 7.52 11.62
N ASP A 62 -8.67 7.97 12.68
CA ASP A 62 -9.12 9.15 13.43
C ASP A 62 -8.74 10.47 12.74
N ARG A 63 -7.52 10.55 12.18
CA ARG A 63 -7.04 11.77 11.51
C ARG A 63 -7.34 11.81 10.01
N GLY A 64 -7.96 10.76 9.46
CA GLY A 64 -8.30 10.69 8.03
C GLY A 64 -7.10 10.66 7.10
N ARG A 65 -5.90 10.35 7.62
CA ARG A 65 -4.63 10.39 6.89
C ARG A 65 -4.37 9.11 6.08
N GLY A 66 -3.30 9.15 5.29
CA GLY A 66 -2.71 7.97 4.66
C GLY A 66 -1.46 7.50 5.41
N GLY A 67 -0.53 6.91 4.67
CA GLY A 67 0.84 6.65 5.13
C GLY A 67 1.66 5.89 4.10
N TRP A 68 2.92 5.62 4.43
CA TRP A 68 3.76 4.75 3.59
C TRP A 68 3.64 3.29 4.00
N CYS A 69 4.44 2.39 3.41
CA CYS A 69 4.17 0.96 3.39
C CYS A 69 4.03 0.33 4.78
N PHE A 70 4.89 0.72 5.74
CA PHE A 70 4.82 0.21 7.12
C PHE A 70 3.56 0.65 7.85
N GLU A 71 3.07 1.86 7.58
CA GLU A 71 1.89 2.42 8.24
C GLU A 71 0.62 1.78 7.70
N VAL A 72 0.45 1.77 6.38
CA VAL A 72 -0.78 1.29 5.76
C VAL A 72 -0.90 -0.23 5.80
N ASN A 73 0.18 -1.00 5.55
CA ASN A 73 0.12 -2.45 5.68
C ASN A 73 0.07 -2.90 7.15
N GLY A 74 0.70 -2.16 8.07
CA GLY A 74 0.61 -2.42 9.50
C GLY A 74 -0.81 -2.21 10.03
N ALA A 75 -1.43 -1.07 9.72
CA ALA A 75 -2.81 -0.79 10.12
C ALA A 75 -3.81 -1.76 9.46
N PHE A 76 -3.57 -2.14 8.21
CA PHE A 76 -4.43 -3.11 7.52
C PHE A 76 -4.27 -4.53 8.11
N ALA A 77 -3.07 -4.92 8.54
CA ALA A 77 -2.86 -6.18 9.27
C ALA A 77 -3.63 -6.22 10.59
N GLU A 78 -3.68 -5.11 11.34
CA GLU A 78 -4.51 -5.02 12.56
C GLU A 78 -6.00 -5.15 12.28
N LEU A 79 -6.49 -4.52 11.21
CA LEU A 79 -7.90 -4.66 10.79
C LEU A 79 -8.23 -6.12 10.49
N LEU A 80 -7.43 -6.75 9.61
CA LEU A 80 -7.64 -8.14 9.21
C LEU A 80 -7.56 -9.09 10.40
N THR A 81 -6.57 -8.90 11.29
CA THR A 81 -6.43 -9.71 12.51
C THR A 81 -7.63 -9.54 13.44
N SER A 82 -8.14 -8.31 13.60
CA SER A 82 -9.29 -8.02 14.46
C SER A 82 -10.61 -8.60 13.93
N ILE A 83 -10.74 -8.74 12.61
CA ILE A 83 -11.86 -9.45 11.95
C ILE A 83 -11.73 -10.97 12.12
N GLY A 84 -10.53 -11.49 12.35
CA GLY A 84 -10.25 -12.91 12.56
C GLY A 84 -9.47 -13.60 11.43
N PHE A 85 -8.94 -12.85 10.47
CA PHE A 85 -8.01 -13.41 9.48
C PHE A 85 -6.68 -13.79 10.14
N HIS A 86 -6.06 -14.87 9.65
CA HIS A 86 -4.70 -15.21 10.01
C HIS A 86 -3.71 -14.45 9.11
N VAL A 87 -3.07 -13.41 9.65
CA VAL A 87 -2.14 -12.54 8.92
C VAL A 87 -0.69 -12.82 9.31
N ARG A 88 0.20 -12.84 8.31
CA ARG A 88 1.65 -12.88 8.47
C ARG A 88 2.26 -11.65 7.82
N LEU A 89 3.10 -10.93 8.55
CA LEU A 89 3.86 -9.80 8.05
C LEU A 89 5.11 -10.32 7.35
N LEU A 90 5.35 -9.83 6.14
CA LEU A 90 6.47 -10.25 5.29
C LEU A 90 7.35 -9.05 4.95
N GLY A 91 8.66 -9.27 5.02
CA GLY A 91 9.65 -8.30 4.52
C GLY A 91 9.97 -8.55 3.05
N ALA A 92 9.97 -7.48 2.26
CA ALA A 92 10.28 -7.49 0.85
C ALA A 92 11.37 -6.48 0.47
N ALA A 93 12.16 -6.83 -0.54
CA ALA A 93 13.12 -5.94 -1.20
C ALA A 93 12.54 -5.42 -2.51
N VAL A 94 12.47 -4.10 -2.68
CA VAL A 94 11.93 -3.45 -3.88
C VAL A 94 12.91 -3.56 -5.06
N LEU A 95 12.41 -3.91 -6.25
CA LEU A 95 13.20 -4.20 -7.45
C LEU A 95 12.98 -3.23 -8.62
N LEU A 96 12.18 -2.18 -8.42
CA LEU A 96 11.83 -1.22 -9.48
C LEU A 96 13.06 -0.50 -10.08
N ASP A 97 14.08 -0.24 -9.26
CA ASP A 97 15.34 0.40 -9.67
C ASP A 97 16.48 -0.61 -9.92
N GLY A 98 16.13 -1.89 -10.13
CA GLY A 98 17.06 -2.98 -10.40
C GLY A 98 17.28 -3.94 -9.22
N PRO A 99 18.30 -4.82 -9.30
CA PRO A 99 18.55 -5.81 -8.28
C PRO A 99 18.85 -5.19 -6.91
N ASN A 100 18.02 -5.54 -5.92
CA ASN A 100 18.15 -5.12 -4.53
C ASN A 100 17.99 -6.33 -3.60
N ASP A 101 18.69 -6.32 -2.46
CA ASP A 101 18.59 -7.32 -1.39
C ASP A 101 18.22 -6.67 -0.03
N VAL A 102 18.05 -5.35 0.02
CA VAL A 102 17.64 -4.60 1.22
C VAL A 102 16.14 -4.77 1.44
N VAL A 103 15.75 -5.25 2.62
CA VAL A 103 14.35 -5.33 3.03
C VAL A 103 13.90 -3.95 3.52
N ASP A 104 13.02 -3.32 2.75
CA ASP A 104 12.51 -1.97 2.99
C ASP A 104 11.03 -1.79 2.64
N HIS A 105 10.33 -2.91 2.38
CA HIS A 105 8.90 -2.94 2.16
C HIS A 105 8.24 -3.97 3.08
N LEU A 106 7.10 -3.60 3.68
CA LEU A 106 6.21 -4.51 4.39
C LEU A 106 5.09 -4.92 3.43
N THR A 107 4.83 -6.22 3.30
CA THR A 107 3.66 -6.78 2.62
C THR A 107 3.05 -7.89 3.47
N LEU A 108 1.86 -8.38 3.13
CA LEU A 108 1.11 -9.32 3.97
C LEU A 108 0.88 -10.66 3.25
N GLU A 109 0.95 -11.74 4.02
CA GLU A 109 0.35 -13.03 3.65
C GLU A 109 -0.87 -13.28 4.53
N VAL A 110 -2.03 -13.53 3.89
CA VAL A 110 -3.27 -13.88 4.57
C VAL A 110 -3.59 -15.34 4.27
N ARG A 111 -3.80 -16.13 5.32
CA ARG A 111 -4.12 -17.56 5.21
C ARG A 111 -5.62 -17.79 5.38
N LEU A 112 -6.20 -18.39 4.34
CA LEU A 112 -7.53 -19.00 4.32
C LEU A 112 -7.34 -20.49 4.04
N ASP A 113 -8.17 -21.09 3.17
CA ASP A 113 -7.91 -22.43 2.60
C ASP A 113 -6.61 -22.45 1.77
N ASP A 114 -6.30 -21.32 1.12
CA ASP A 114 -5.04 -21.02 0.44
C ASP A 114 -4.31 -19.86 1.13
N SER A 115 -3.03 -19.65 0.79
CA SER A 115 -2.30 -18.43 1.17
C SER A 115 -2.46 -17.36 0.08
N PHE A 116 -2.63 -16.10 0.46
CA PHE A 116 -2.75 -14.98 -0.46
C PHE A 116 -1.77 -13.87 -0.11
N LEU A 117 -1.11 -13.30 -1.13
CA LEU A 117 -0.33 -12.08 -1.03
C LEU A 117 -1.28 -10.89 -1.07
N VAL A 118 -1.16 -10.01 -0.09
CA VAL A 118 -2.02 -8.85 0.12
C VAL A 118 -1.13 -7.65 0.40
N ASP A 119 -1.39 -6.54 -0.30
CA ASP A 119 -0.58 -5.34 -0.19
C ASP A 119 -1.43 -4.10 -0.48
N VAL A 120 -1.47 -3.17 0.48
CA VAL A 120 -2.15 -1.88 0.35
C VAL A 120 -1.16 -0.71 0.36
N GLY A 121 0.15 -0.99 0.33
CA GLY A 121 1.22 -0.03 0.60
C GLY A 121 2.34 0.01 -0.42
N PHE A 122 2.15 -0.53 -1.62
CA PHE A 122 3.17 -0.50 -2.69
C PHE A 122 2.89 0.56 -3.78
N GLY A 123 1.88 1.40 -3.60
CA GLY A 123 1.49 2.39 -4.62
C GLY A 123 0.76 1.74 -5.80
N GLU A 124 1.29 1.88 -7.02
CA GLU A 124 0.73 1.32 -8.26
C GLU A 124 0.97 -0.19 -8.33
N SER A 125 0.02 -0.97 -7.81
CA SER A 125 0.12 -2.43 -7.72
C SER A 125 -1.26 -3.09 -7.82
N PHE A 126 -1.32 -4.38 -7.55
CA PHE A 126 -2.55 -5.17 -7.49
C PHE A 126 -3.45 -4.74 -6.33
N TRP A 127 -4.76 -4.81 -6.53
CA TRP A 127 -5.78 -4.55 -5.51
C TRP A 127 -6.71 -5.75 -5.28
N ARG A 128 -6.40 -6.88 -5.91
CA ARG A 128 -7.01 -8.19 -5.64
C ARG A 128 -5.96 -9.11 -5.01
N PRO A 129 -6.28 -9.84 -3.92
CA PRO A 129 -5.36 -10.78 -3.29
C PRO A 129 -4.83 -11.79 -4.31
N LEU A 130 -3.51 -11.95 -4.38
CA LEU A 130 -2.89 -12.88 -5.31
C LEU A 130 -2.64 -14.21 -4.61
N ARG A 131 -3.11 -15.32 -5.18
CA ARG A 131 -2.90 -16.65 -4.62
C ARG A 131 -1.40 -16.96 -4.61
N LEU A 132 -0.90 -17.35 -3.44
CA LEU A 132 0.43 -17.89 -3.24
C LEU A 132 0.43 -19.39 -3.57
N ASN A 133 1.58 -19.94 -3.98
CA ASN A 133 1.75 -21.36 -4.36
C ASN A 133 1.18 -21.75 -5.73
N THR A 134 1.09 -20.80 -6.66
CA THR A 134 0.80 -21.06 -8.06
C THR A 134 1.79 -20.31 -8.94
N ASP A 135 2.10 -20.88 -10.10
CA ASP A 135 2.88 -20.27 -11.18
C ASP A 135 2.00 -19.61 -12.25
N ALA A 136 0.67 -19.68 -12.09
CA ALA A 136 -0.28 -19.07 -13.00
C ALA A 136 -0.17 -17.54 -12.97
N VAL A 137 -0.36 -16.93 -14.15
CA VAL A 137 -0.62 -15.50 -14.27
C VAL A 137 -2.00 -15.20 -13.69
N GLN A 138 -2.10 -14.14 -12.90
CA GLN A 138 -3.29 -13.77 -12.14
C GLN A 138 -3.70 -12.33 -12.44
N ASP A 139 -5.00 -12.11 -12.57
CA ASP A 139 -5.57 -10.77 -12.65
C ASP A 139 -5.56 -10.09 -11.28
N GLY A 140 -4.60 -9.19 -11.07
CA GLY A 140 -4.48 -8.37 -9.87
C GLY A 140 -5.39 -7.14 -9.85
N GLY A 141 -6.28 -7.00 -10.84
CA GLY A 141 -7.22 -5.90 -11.01
C GLY A 141 -6.63 -4.65 -11.65
N ALA A 142 -5.37 -4.32 -11.34
CA ALA A 142 -4.61 -3.25 -12.01
C ALA A 142 -3.87 -3.74 -13.27
N GLY A 143 -3.80 -5.05 -13.46
CA GLY A 143 -3.02 -5.70 -14.50
C GLY A 143 -2.79 -7.17 -14.19
N GLN A 144 -2.00 -7.82 -15.03
CA GLN A 144 -1.62 -9.23 -14.87
C GLN A 144 -0.36 -9.33 -14.00
N PHE A 145 -0.32 -10.31 -13.10
CA PHE A 145 0.80 -10.55 -12.19
C PHE A 145 1.19 -12.02 -12.14
N ALA A 146 2.47 -12.29 -11.92
CA ALA A 146 3.01 -13.62 -11.75
C ALA A 146 3.97 -13.67 -10.56
N LEU A 147 4.09 -14.83 -9.93
CA LEU A 147 4.95 -15.09 -8.77
C LEU A 147 6.04 -16.09 -9.16
N PHE A 148 7.29 -15.66 -9.10
CA PHE A 148 8.44 -16.48 -9.49
C PHE A 148 9.24 -16.91 -8.25
N PRO A 149 9.19 -18.19 -7.83
CA PRO A 149 9.98 -18.69 -6.72
C PRO A 149 11.47 -18.82 -7.08
N SER A 150 12.34 -18.57 -6.11
CA SER A 150 13.79 -18.75 -6.22
C SER A 150 14.40 -19.04 -4.84
N PRO A 151 15.67 -19.49 -4.76
CA PRO A 151 16.38 -19.62 -3.48
C PRO A 151 16.47 -18.32 -2.67
N LYS A 152 16.39 -17.15 -3.34
CA LYS A 152 16.40 -15.84 -2.66
C LYS A 152 15.03 -15.42 -2.11
N GLY A 153 13.95 -16.11 -2.49
CA GLY A 153 12.57 -15.76 -2.16
C GLY A 153 11.64 -15.82 -3.37
N THR A 154 10.40 -15.40 -3.19
CA THR A 154 9.40 -15.27 -4.28
C THR A 154 9.40 -13.84 -4.79
N THR A 155 9.53 -13.66 -6.10
CA THR A 155 9.45 -12.35 -6.76
C THR A 155 8.05 -12.13 -7.31
N LEU A 156 7.41 -11.04 -6.88
CA LEU A 156 6.23 -10.51 -7.54
C LEU A 156 6.64 -9.76 -8.81
N THR A 157 5.99 -10.07 -9.91
CA THR A 157 6.27 -9.49 -11.22
C THR A 157 4.97 -9.09 -11.89
N SER A 158 4.87 -7.85 -12.39
CA SER A 158 3.79 -7.46 -13.28
C SER A 158 4.10 -7.90 -14.72
N VAL A 159 3.06 -8.27 -15.45
CA VAL A 159 3.13 -8.71 -16.84
C VAL A 159 2.53 -7.62 -17.72
N ALA A 160 3.37 -6.98 -18.51
CA ALA A 160 2.96 -5.95 -19.46
C ALA A 160 2.16 -6.56 -20.63
N ALA A 161 1.41 -5.72 -21.35
CA ALA A 161 0.55 -6.15 -22.45
C ALA A 161 1.30 -6.83 -23.61
N ASP A 162 2.59 -6.51 -23.79
CA ASP A 162 3.48 -7.12 -24.77
C ASP A 162 4.17 -8.41 -24.26
N GLY A 163 3.81 -8.87 -23.05
CA GLY A 163 4.43 -10.01 -22.37
C GLY A 163 5.71 -9.67 -21.60
N GLY A 164 6.12 -8.39 -21.57
CA GLY A 164 7.25 -7.93 -20.77
C GLY A 164 7.05 -8.20 -19.28
N LEU A 165 8.11 -8.66 -18.62
CA LEU A 165 8.11 -8.94 -17.19
C LEU A 165 8.79 -7.79 -16.43
N VAL A 166 8.07 -7.17 -15.50
CA VAL A 166 8.60 -6.08 -14.67
C VAL A 166 8.60 -6.52 -13.19
N PRO A 167 9.76 -6.93 -12.64
CA PRO A 167 9.89 -7.30 -11.24
C PRO A 167 9.52 -6.13 -10.32
N GLN A 168 8.65 -6.37 -9.36
CA GLN A 168 8.15 -5.36 -8.42
C GLN A 168 8.94 -5.42 -7.11
N TYR A 169 8.84 -6.55 -6.40
CA TYR A 169 9.57 -6.81 -5.17
C TYR A 169 9.78 -8.31 -4.94
N ARG A 170 10.75 -8.65 -4.11
CA ARG A 170 11.04 -10.05 -3.70
C ARG A 170 10.91 -10.20 -2.19
N PHE A 171 10.21 -11.23 -1.74
CA PHE A 171 9.99 -11.52 -0.33
C PHE A 171 10.31 -12.97 0.03
N LYS A 172 10.57 -13.20 1.32
CA LYS A 172 10.62 -14.55 1.90
C LYS A 172 9.40 -14.74 2.80
N ARG A 173 8.90 -15.97 2.90
CA ARG A 173 7.80 -16.31 3.82
C ARG A 173 8.31 -16.58 5.23
N VAL A 174 9.00 -15.58 5.78
CA VAL A 174 9.44 -15.54 7.18
C VAL A 174 8.55 -14.54 7.89
N SER A 175 7.87 -14.98 8.95
CA SER A 175 7.05 -14.07 9.77
C SER A 175 7.96 -13.04 10.42
N LEU A 176 7.64 -11.77 10.21
CA LEU A 176 8.22 -10.64 10.93
C LEU A 176 7.20 -10.02 11.90
N THR A 177 7.69 -9.15 12.75
CA THR A 177 6.92 -8.27 13.62
C THR A 177 7.10 -6.82 13.16
N MET A 178 6.21 -5.91 13.56
CA MET A 178 6.37 -4.49 13.23
C MET A 178 7.73 -3.92 13.71
N ALA A 179 8.24 -4.40 14.85
CA ALA A 179 9.54 -4.00 15.39
C ALA A 179 10.72 -4.33 14.46
N ASP A 180 10.62 -5.39 13.65
CA ASP A 180 11.67 -5.75 12.68
C ASP A 180 11.81 -4.72 11.55
N PHE A 181 10.78 -3.88 11.33
CA PHE A 181 10.79 -2.83 10.32
C PHE A 181 11.28 -1.48 10.83
N GLU A 182 11.53 -1.32 12.14
CA GLU A 182 11.91 -0.04 12.74
C GLU A 182 13.19 0.52 12.12
N ALA A 183 14.23 -0.31 11.98
CA ALA A 183 15.49 0.11 11.38
C ALA A 183 15.35 0.47 9.88
N ALA A 184 14.49 -0.24 9.15
CA ALA A 184 14.21 0.07 7.75
C ALA A 184 13.46 1.39 7.62
N SER A 185 12.41 1.58 8.44
CA SER A 185 11.64 2.82 8.56
C SER A 185 12.55 4.01 8.85
N GLN A 186 13.36 3.97 9.92
CA GLN A 186 14.26 5.07 10.30
C GLN A 186 15.25 5.44 9.17
N ARG A 187 15.80 4.43 8.48
CA ARG A 187 16.71 4.67 7.35
C ARG A 187 16.00 5.36 6.20
N LEU A 188 14.79 4.95 5.83
CA LEU A 188 14.03 5.57 4.76
C LEU A 188 13.58 7.01 5.12
N GLN A 189 13.32 7.30 6.40
CA GLN A 189 12.97 8.64 6.87
C GLN A 189 14.13 9.64 6.78
N SER A 190 15.38 9.15 6.85
CA SER A 190 16.59 9.97 7.00
C SER A 190 17.54 9.93 5.80
N ALA A 191 17.24 9.12 4.78
CA ALA A 191 18.06 9.00 3.58
C ALA A 191 18.06 10.31 2.78
N ALA A 192 19.10 11.13 2.98
CA ALA A 192 19.31 12.38 2.27
C ALA A 192 19.36 12.16 0.74
N GLY A 193 18.65 13.01 -0.02
CA GLY A 193 18.52 12.85 -1.48
C GLY A 193 17.56 11.73 -1.91
N GLY A 194 16.90 11.08 -0.96
CA GLY A 194 15.92 10.02 -1.21
C GLY A 194 14.58 10.58 -1.70
N HIS A 195 13.92 9.81 -2.59
CA HIS A 195 12.59 10.14 -3.12
C HIS A 195 11.56 10.42 -2.03
N TRP A 196 11.65 9.72 -0.89
CA TRP A 196 10.74 9.83 0.25
C TRP A 196 10.84 11.13 1.05
N VAL A 197 12.00 11.79 1.01
CA VAL A 197 12.33 12.89 1.92
C VAL A 197 12.13 14.25 1.23
N ASP A 198 12.40 14.33 -0.08
CA ASP A 198 12.50 15.62 -0.78
C ASP A 198 11.31 15.93 -1.71
N LYS A 199 10.46 14.94 -1.99
CA LYS A 199 9.36 15.04 -2.95
C LYS A 199 8.06 14.55 -2.30
N PRO A 200 7.06 15.42 -2.07
CA PRO A 200 5.78 14.95 -1.57
C PRO A 200 5.06 14.17 -2.66
N PHE A 201 4.38 13.11 -2.27
CA PHE A 201 3.41 12.45 -3.12
C PHE A 201 2.26 11.86 -2.30
N ALA A 202 1.14 11.66 -2.97
CA ALA A 202 0.04 10.85 -2.51
C ALA A 202 -0.58 10.11 -3.70
N THR A 203 -0.98 8.85 -3.51
CA THR A 203 -1.65 8.08 -4.56
C THR A 203 -2.72 7.15 -3.97
N ARG A 204 -3.83 7.00 -4.69
CA ARG A 204 -4.93 6.09 -4.32
C ARG A 204 -5.76 5.70 -5.54
N LEU A 205 -6.50 4.59 -5.42
CA LEU A 205 -7.54 4.24 -6.39
C LEU A 205 -8.71 5.22 -6.29
N ILE A 206 -9.36 5.48 -7.42
CA ILE A 206 -10.63 6.23 -7.50
C ILE A 206 -11.69 5.35 -8.15
N ASP A 207 -12.96 5.63 -7.85
CA ASP A 207 -14.14 4.90 -8.37
C ASP A 207 -14.09 3.37 -8.11
N GLY A 208 -13.33 2.91 -7.11
CA GLY A 208 -13.14 1.49 -6.81
C GLY A 208 -12.12 0.77 -7.73
N GLY A 209 -11.35 1.52 -8.53
CA GLY A 209 -10.38 0.99 -9.48
C GLY A 209 -10.99 0.66 -10.86
N PRO A 210 -10.15 0.48 -11.91
CA PRO A 210 -8.69 0.52 -11.89
C PRO A 210 -8.10 1.93 -11.96
N ARG A 211 -8.95 2.96 -12.06
CA ARG A 211 -8.52 4.36 -12.13
C ARG A 211 -7.76 4.77 -10.87
N ARG A 212 -6.76 5.63 -11.04
CA ARG A 212 -5.90 6.11 -9.96
C ARG A 212 -5.59 7.58 -10.12
N VAL A 213 -5.48 8.25 -8.98
CA VAL A 213 -4.96 9.60 -8.88
C VAL A 213 -3.62 9.57 -8.14
N THR A 214 -2.62 10.26 -8.70
CA THR A 214 -1.30 10.44 -8.09
C THR A 214 -0.95 11.91 -8.08
N LEU A 215 -0.89 12.52 -6.90
CA LEU A 215 -0.42 13.88 -6.71
C LEU A 215 1.09 13.84 -6.42
N LEU A 216 1.85 14.57 -7.21
CA LEU A 216 3.29 14.79 -7.05
C LEU A 216 3.53 16.26 -6.70
N LYS A 217 4.80 16.63 -6.48
CA LYS A 217 5.20 17.99 -6.13
C LYS A 217 4.65 19.09 -7.05
N ASP A 218 4.60 18.83 -8.36
CA ASP A 218 4.38 19.83 -9.40
C ASP A 218 3.26 19.46 -10.39
N ARG A 219 2.58 18.33 -10.15
CA ARG A 219 1.56 17.79 -11.06
C ARG A 219 0.65 16.76 -10.40
N LEU A 220 -0.56 16.66 -10.92
CA LEU A 220 -1.51 15.58 -10.71
C LEU A 220 -1.47 14.66 -11.92
N LYS A 221 -1.50 13.35 -11.68
CA LYS A 221 -1.69 12.34 -12.71
C LYS A 221 -3.00 11.60 -12.47
N LEU A 222 -3.80 11.46 -13.52
CA LEU A 222 -4.97 10.59 -13.56
C LEU A 222 -4.68 9.45 -14.51
N HIS A 223 -4.65 8.24 -13.95
CA HIS A 223 -4.41 7.00 -14.68
C HIS A 223 -5.75 6.31 -14.93
N ASP A 224 -6.03 5.99 -16.18
CA ASP A 224 -7.21 5.25 -16.62
C ASP A 224 -6.78 4.14 -17.58
N GLY A 225 -6.49 2.96 -17.02
CA GLY A 225 -5.88 1.87 -17.77
C GLY A 225 -4.50 2.27 -18.32
N THR A 226 -4.37 2.31 -19.65
CA THR A 226 -3.13 2.71 -20.34
C THR A 226 -2.98 4.22 -20.49
N ASP A 227 -4.06 4.98 -20.30
CA ASP A 227 -4.06 6.42 -20.54
C ASP A 227 -3.65 7.15 -19.25
N VAL A 228 -2.73 8.10 -19.39
CA VAL A 228 -2.26 8.93 -18.29
C VAL A 228 -2.45 10.39 -18.66
N GLN A 229 -3.42 11.04 -18.03
CA GLN A 229 -3.58 12.49 -18.10
C GLN A 229 -2.70 13.13 -17.01
N THR A 230 -1.90 14.12 -17.40
CA THR A 230 -1.07 14.90 -16.48
C THR A 230 -1.52 16.35 -16.48
N VAL A 231 -1.77 16.90 -15.29
CA VAL A 231 -2.17 18.29 -15.08
C VAL A 231 -1.12 18.95 -14.17
N PRO A 232 -0.50 20.08 -14.58
CA PRO A 232 0.38 20.84 -13.69
C PRO A 232 -0.35 21.29 -12.43
N VAL A 233 0.34 21.28 -11.29
CA VAL A 233 -0.18 21.76 -10.00
C VAL A 233 0.86 22.69 -9.40
N SER A 234 0.47 23.93 -9.13
CA SER A 234 1.34 24.89 -8.45
C SER A 234 1.46 24.58 -6.96
N ALA A 235 2.46 25.17 -6.29
CA ALA A 235 2.62 25.01 -4.84
C ALA A 235 1.39 25.51 -4.06
N ASP A 236 0.75 26.59 -4.52
CA ASP A 236 -0.43 27.18 -3.85
C ASP A 236 -1.70 26.32 -4.04
N GLU A 237 -1.78 25.54 -5.11
CA GLU A 237 -2.89 24.63 -5.39
C GLU A 237 -2.72 23.26 -4.73
N TRP A 238 -1.51 22.90 -4.31
CA TRP A 238 -1.16 21.55 -3.88
C TRP A 238 -2.03 21.05 -2.71
N SER A 239 -2.21 21.86 -1.68
CA SER A 239 -3.07 21.51 -0.53
C SER A 239 -4.54 21.39 -0.92
N THR A 240 -5.00 22.18 -1.90
CA THR A 240 -6.38 22.12 -2.41
C THR A 240 -6.61 20.82 -3.17
N GLU A 241 -5.66 20.42 -4.02
CA GLU A 241 -5.75 19.15 -4.74
C GLU A 241 -5.60 17.94 -3.80
N LEU A 242 -4.81 18.06 -2.72
CA LEU A 242 -4.73 17.05 -1.67
C LEU A 242 -6.10 16.82 -1.00
N ASP A 243 -6.78 17.88 -0.56
CA ASP A 243 -8.10 17.77 0.07
C ASP A 243 -9.15 17.27 -0.92
N ARG A 244 -9.16 17.84 -2.13
CA ARG A 244 -10.10 17.47 -3.20
C ARG A 244 -10.02 15.98 -3.55
N TRP A 245 -8.82 15.48 -3.81
CA TRP A 245 -8.64 14.12 -4.32
C TRP A 245 -8.43 13.10 -3.23
N PHE A 246 -7.87 13.44 -2.08
CA PHE A 246 -7.50 12.48 -1.04
C PHE A 246 -8.26 12.67 0.27
N HIS A 247 -9.07 13.73 0.38
CA HIS A 247 -9.81 14.08 1.60
C HIS A 247 -8.87 14.28 2.81
N MET A 248 -7.65 14.77 2.54
CA MET A 248 -6.63 15.06 3.55
C MET A 248 -6.32 16.56 3.57
N ARG A 249 -6.30 17.15 4.77
CA ARG A 249 -5.99 18.58 4.97
C ARG A 249 -4.56 18.76 5.47
N THR A 250 -3.85 19.75 4.94
CA THR A 250 -2.46 20.05 5.33
C THR A 250 -2.29 20.58 6.75
N GLU A 251 -3.36 21.02 7.41
CA GLU A 251 -3.36 21.40 8.84
C GLU A 251 -3.22 20.17 9.77
N SER A 252 -3.26 18.96 9.21
CA SER A 252 -3.15 17.67 9.93
C SER A 252 -1.74 17.08 9.92
N PHE A 253 -0.71 17.91 9.68
CA PHE A 253 0.70 17.55 9.59
C PHE A 253 1.54 18.43 10.51
#